data_AF-A0A2V8XTU2-F1
#
_entry.id   AF-A0A2V8XTU2-F1
#
_cell.length_a   1.000
_cell.length_b   1.000
_cell.length_c   1.000
_cell.angle_alpha   90.00
_cell.angle_beta   90.00
_cell.angle_gamma   90.00
#
_symmetry.space_group_name_H-M   'P 1'
#
loop_
_entity.id
_entity.type
_entity.pdbx_description
1 polymer ?
#
loop_
_entity_poly.entity_id
_entity_poly.type
_entity_poly.pdbx_seq_one_letter_code
_entity_poly.pdbx_strand_id
1 'polypeptide(L)'
;MIFECPNDCSERKLWIEDNPSHKRRLVKEYERSLSISWAPDSRLFFVNDASGSTETLCYIYDAATLKETDLALLIAAGDPESTEFLNVGHSYLNAKRWINSHELFVVLSGHTDEPPLRGFTLRYRVNLNGHVQKLSQHSEEEAQ
;
A
#
# COMPACT_ATOMS: atom_id res chain seq x y z
N MET A 1 -17.55 33.23 -2.76
CA MET A 1 -17.08 31.96 -3.35
C MET A 1 -17.48 30.88 -2.37
N ILE A 2 -18.46 30.05 -2.73
CA ILE A 2 -18.97 28.98 -1.86
C ILE A 2 -18.23 27.72 -2.26
N PHE A 3 -17.55 27.09 -1.30
CA PHE A 3 -17.00 25.75 -1.46
C PHE A 3 -18.08 24.76 -1.02
N GLU A 4 -18.76 24.14 -1.98
CA GLU A 4 -19.61 22.98 -1.69
C GLU A 4 -18.77 21.73 -1.87
N CYS A 5 -18.64 20.95 -0.80
CA CYS A 5 -18.13 19.59 -0.88
C CYS A 5 -19.17 18.76 -1.63
N PRO A 6 -18.89 18.23 -2.83
CA PRO A 6 -19.86 17.41 -3.54
C PRO A 6 -20.00 16.10 -2.76
N ASN A 7 -21.14 15.96 -2.09
CA ASN A 7 -21.72 14.76 -1.48
C ASN A 7 -20.77 13.85 -0.67
N ASP A 8 -21.07 13.76 0.62
CA ASP A 8 -20.63 12.70 1.54
C ASP A 8 -20.69 11.31 0.90
N CYS A 9 -19.59 10.57 1.03
CA CYS A 9 -19.51 9.10 0.98
C CYS A 9 -19.92 8.37 -0.31
N SER A 10 -19.57 8.86 -1.50
CA SER A 10 -19.57 7.98 -2.67
C SER A 10 -18.30 7.09 -2.67
N GLU A 11 -18.51 5.77 -2.67
CA GLU A 11 -17.45 4.78 -2.88
C GLU A 11 -16.57 5.19 -4.06
N ARG A 12 -15.26 5.22 -3.85
CA ARG A 12 -14.31 5.62 -4.89
C ARG A 12 -13.95 4.39 -5.69
N LYS A 13 -14.57 4.27 -6.86
CA LYS A 13 -14.37 3.12 -7.76
C LYS A 13 -13.12 3.33 -8.59
N LEU A 14 -12.18 2.39 -8.50
CA LEU A 14 -11.03 2.33 -9.40
C LEU A 14 -11.37 1.46 -10.60
N TRP A 15 -11.22 2.02 -11.79
CA TRP A 15 -11.40 1.32 -13.05
C TRP A 15 -10.07 1.24 -13.80
N ILE A 16 -9.85 0.11 -14.48
CA ILE A 16 -8.87 0.04 -15.56
C ILE A 16 -9.62 0.15 -16.89
N GLU A 17 -9.10 0.98 -17.80
CA GLU A 17 -9.64 1.15 -19.14
C GLU A 17 -8.64 0.63 -20.17
N ASP A 18 -9.12 -0.19 -21.09
CA ASP A 18 -8.39 -0.55 -22.30
C ASP A 18 -8.54 0.59 -23.32
N ASN A 19 -7.45 1.29 -23.65
CA ASN A 19 -7.49 2.48 -24.51
C ASN A 19 -8.06 2.21 -25.92
N PRO A 20 -7.70 1.12 -26.63
CA PRO A 20 -8.26 0.86 -27.96
C PRO A 20 -9.78 0.62 -27.97
N SER A 21 -10.32 -0.08 -26.97
CA SER A 21 -11.73 -0.49 -26.93
C SER A 21 -12.60 0.37 -26.02
N HIS A 22 -12.00 1.23 -25.21
CA HIS A 22 -12.61 1.93 -24.08
C HIS A 22 -13.34 1.00 -23.10
N LYS A 23 -13.05 -0.30 -23.14
CA LYS A 23 -13.68 -1.27 -22.24
C LYS A 23 -13.11 -1.08 -20.85
N ARG A 24 -14.00 -0.82 -19.89
CA ARG A 24 -13.65 -0.68 -18.48
C ARG A 24 -13.86 -1.97 -17.72
N ARG A 25 -12.97 -2.21 -16.75
CA ARG A 25 -13.13 -3.26 -15.73
C ARG A 25 -12.95 -2.63 -14.36
N LEU A 26 -13.86 -2.93 -13.45
CA LEU A 26 -13.77 -2.48 -12.06
C LEU A 26 -12.62 -3.24 -11.41
N VAL A 27 -11.67 -2.50 -10.83
CA VAL A 27 -10.59 -3.06 -10.02
C VAL A 27 -11.09 -3.32 -8.62
N LYS A 28 -11.51 -2.25 -7.92
CA LYS A 28 -12.03 -2.29 -6.55
C LYS A 28 -12.75 -1.00 -6.20
N GLU A 29 -13.54 -1.05 -5.15
CA GLU A 29 -14.17 0.11 -4.53
C GLU A 29 -13.41 0.43 -3.24
N TYR A 30 -13.13 1.71 -3.03
CA TYR A 30 -12.35 2.20 -1.90
C TYR A 30 -13.18 3.17 -1.07
N GLU A 31 -13.09 3.04 0.24
CA GLU A 31 -13.81 3.92 1.17
C GLU A 31 -13.23 5.33 1.19
N ARG A 32 -11.90 5.42 1.03
CA ARG A 32 -11.12 6.65 1.22
C ARG A 32 -10.14 6.88 0.08
N SER A 33 -9.03 7.56 0.35
CA SER A 33 -8.12 8.00 -0.69
C SER A 33 -7.20 6.87 -1.09
N LEU A 34 -6.73 6.92 -2.32
CA LEU A 34 -5.78 5.96 -2.83
C LEU A 34 -4.66 6.68 -3.60
N SER A 35 -3.51 6.03 -3.69
CA SER A 35 -2.44 6.42 -4.62
C SER A 35 -2.07 5.22 -5.47
N ILE A 36 -1.77 5.48 -6.74
CA ILE A 36 -1.52 4.44 -7.75
C ILE A 36 -0.24 4.78 -8.49
N SER A 37 0.53 3.76 -8.83
CA SER A 37 1.60 3.90 -9.82
C SER A 37 1.76 2.63 -10.65
N TRP A 38 1.99 2.83 -11.94
CA TRP A 38 2.27 1.77 -12.90
C TRP A 38 3.72 1.32 -12.83
N ALA A 39 3.92 0.01 -12.94
CA ALA A 39 5.23 -0.56 -13.24
C ALA A 39 5.71 -0.04 -14.61
N PRO A 40 7.03 0.09 -14.83
CA PRO A 40 7.57 0.61 -16.09
C PRO A 40 7.12 -0.12 -17.36
N ASP A 41 6.76 -1.41 -17.28
CA ASP A 41 6.25 -2.19 -18.42
C ASP A 41 4.71 -2.22 -18.52
N SER A 42 4.03 -1.47 -17.65
CA SER A 42 2.58 -1.36 -17.56
C SER A 42 1.83 -2.68 -17.31
N ARG A 43 2.53 -3.77 -16.94
CA ARG A 43 1.88 -5.05 -16.62
C ARG A 43 1.26 -5.06 -15.24
N LEU A 44 1.91 -4.35 -14.31
CA LEU A 44 1.51 -4.28 -12.92
C LEU A 44 1.26 -2.83 -12.53
N PHE A 45 0.44 -2.63 -11.51
CA PHE A 45 0.34 -1.37 -10.79
C PHE A 45 0.14 -1.64 -9.31
N PHE A 46 0.65 -0.74 -8.47
CA PHE A 46 0.33 -0.79 -7.05
C PHE A 46 -0.81 0.17 -6.74
N VAL A 47 -1.56 -0.15 -5.69
CA VAL A 47 -2.49 0.76 -5.03
C VAL A 47 -2.12 0.81 -3.56
N ASN A 48 -1.83 2.01 -3.05
CA ASN A 48 -1.86 2.24 -1.60
C ASN A 48 -3.26 2.75 -1.27
N ASP A 49 -4.00 1.93 -0.53
CA ASP A 49 -5.36 2.18 -0.07
C ASP A 49 -5.30 2.72 1.36
N ALA A 50 -5.61 4.01 1.54
CA ALA A 50 -5.73 4.61 2.86
C ALA A 50 -7.06 4.20 3.51
N SER A 51 -7.22 2.90 3.77
CA SER A 51 -8.36 2.30 4.46
C SER A 51 -8.49 2.95 5.84
N GLY A 52 -9.64 3.54 6.15
CA GLY A 52 -9.86 4.19 7.44
C GLY A 52 -8.91 5.36 7.77
N SER A 53 -8.85 5.75 9.04
CA SER A 53 -8.06 6.90 9.54
C SER A 53 -6.64 6.53 9.94
N THR A 54 -6.39 5.24 10.10
CA THR A 54 -5.26 4.76 10.89
C THR A 54 -4.45 3.71 10.14
N GLU A 55 -4.89 3.25 8.97
CA GLU A 55 -4.13 2.26 8.21
C GLU A 55 -3.92 2.66 6.75
N THR A 56 -2.92 2.03 6.14
CA THR A 56 -2.78 2.00 4.68
C THR A 56 -2.42 0.59 4.28
N LEU A 57 -3.27 0.00 3.45
CA LEU A 57 -3.07 -1.30 2.84
C LEU A 57 -2.43 -1.11 1.47
N CYS A 58 -1.59 -2.06 1.05
CA CYS A 58 -0.90 -1.97 -0.22
C CYS A 58 -1.10 -3.23 -1.05
N TYR A 59 -1.64 -3.05 -2.24
CA TYR A 59 -1.99 -4.14 -3.16
C TYR A 59 -1.27 -3.95 -4.49
N ILE A 60 -0.85 -5.06 -5.09
CA ILE A 60 -0.34 -5.10 -6.46
C ILE A 60 -1.37 -5.80 -7.34
N TYR A 61 -1.70 -5.20 -8.46
CA TYR A 61 -2.63 -5.78 -9.42
C TYR A 61 -1.91 -6.09 -10.73
N ASP A 62 -2.18 -7.27 -11.26
CA ASP A 62 -1.92 -7.58 -12.67
C ASP A 62 -2.97 -6.89 -13.54
N ALA A 63 -2.54 -6.04 -14.47
CA ALA A 63 -3.42 -5.22 -15.27
C ALA A 63 -4.28 -6.03 -16.26
N ALA A 64 -3.78 -7.17 -16.73
CA ALA A 64 -4.49 -8.00 -17.69
C ALA A 64 -5.58 -8.83 -17.01
N THR A 65 -5.32 -9.34 -15.81
CA THR A 65 -6.19 -10.31 -15.11
C THR A 65 -6.93 -9.71 -13.92
N LEU A 66 -6.49 -8.56 -13.42
CA LEU A 66 -6.89 -7.97 -12.14
C LEU A 66 -6.61 -8.88 -10.93
N LYS A 67 -5.69 -9.83 -11.07
CA LYS A 67 -5.22 -10.62 -9.94
C LYS A 67 -4.54 -9.70 -8.93
N GLU A 68 -5.07 -9.68 -7.72
CA GLU A 68 -4.54 -8.94 -6.58
C GLU A 68 -3.44 -9.75 -5.88
N THR A 69 -2.42 -9.05 -5.39
CA THR A 69 -1.41 -9.56 -4.47
C THR A 69 -1.30 -8.60 -3.30
N ASP A 70 -1.54 -9.12 -2.10
CA ASP A 70 -1.37 -8.37 -0.85
C ASP A 70 0.11 -8.25 -0.50
N LEU A 71 0.61 -7.02 -0.45
CA LEU A 71 2.01 -6.75 -0.18
C LEU A 71 2.38 -7.05 1.29
N ALA A 72 1.44 -6.96 2.23
CA ALA A 72 1.67 -7.31 3.62
C ALA A 72 1.99 -8.80 3.78
N LEU A 73 1.26 -9.67 3.07
CA LEU A 73 1.52 -11.11 3.06
C LEU A 73 2.89 -11.45 2.47
N LEU A 74 3.28 -10.77 1.38
CA LEU A 74 4.61 -10.95 0.78
C LEU A 74 5.72 -10.55 1.76
N ILE A 75 5.58 -9.39 2.43
CA ILE A 75 6.57 -8.92 3.39
C ILE A 75 6.63 -9.88 4.58
N ALA A 76 5.51 -10.26 5.17
CA ALA A 76 5.47 -11.20 6.29
C ALA A 76 6.10 -12.58 5.96
N ALA A 77 5.96 -13.04 4.71
CA ALA A 77 6.58 -14.29 4.27
C ALA A 77 8.12 -14.18 4.19
N GLY A 78 8.65 -13.01 3.80
CA GLY A 78 10.08 -12.79 3.65
C GLY A 78 10.78 -12.18 4.87
N ASP A 79 10.01 -11.57 5.78
CA ASP A 79 10.44 -11.01 7.06
C ASP A 79 9.36 -11.27 8.13
N PRO A 80 9.33 -12.47 8.74
CA PRO A 80 8.27 -12.83 9.70
C PRO A 80 8.17 -11.89 10.90
N GLU A 81 9.25 -11.22 11.31
CA GLU A 81 9.21 -10.23 12.39
C GLU A 81 8.31 -9.05 12.04
N SER A 82 8.12 -8.73 10.75
CA SER A 82 7.28 -7.60 10.33
C SER A 82 5.82 -7.73 10.77
N THR A 83 5.34 -8.94 11.11
CA THR A 83 3.96 -9.16 11.54
C THR A 83 3.60 -8.39 12.81
N GLU A 84 4.59 -8.00 13.62
CA GLU A 84 4.35 -7.15 14.80
C GLU A 84 3.98 -5.71 14.43
N PHE A 85 4.30 -5.28 13.20
CA PHE A 85 4.08 -3.93 12.69
C PHE A 85 2.98 -3.85 11.63
N LEU A 86 2.60 -4.98 11.04
CA LEU A 86 1.58 -5.05 9.99
C LEU A 86 0.19 -5.11 10.61
N ASN A 87 -0.75 -4.33 10.07
CA ASN A 87 -2.16 -4.31 10.49
C ASN A 87 -2.36 -4.00 11.98
N VAL A 88 -1.42 -3.28 12.60
CA VAL A 88 -1.62 -2.69 13.93
C VAL A 88 -2.40 -1.38 13.81
N GLY A 89 -3.03 -0.96 14.91
CA GLY A 89 -4.00 0.15 14.96
C GLY A 89 -3.62 1.37 14.14
N HIS A 90 -2.33 1.76 14.13
CA HIS A 90 -1.78 2.81 13.28
C HIS A 90 -0.65 2.32 12.36
N SER A 91 -0.97 1.53 11.34
CA SER A 91 0.01 0.92 10.40
C SER A 91 -0.19 1.38 8.96
N TYR A 92 0.81 2.04 8.40
CA TYR A 92 0.78 2.61 7.06
C TYR A 92 1.77 1.89 6.13
N LEU A 93 1.31 0.86 5.41
CA LEU A 93 2.12 0.17 4.40
C LEU A 93 1.99 0.88 3.05
N ASN A 94 3.11 1.39 2.53
CA ASN A 94 3.13 2.18 1.30
C ASN A 94 4.22 1.69 0.32
N ALA A 95 3.81 1.29 -0.88
CA ALA A 95 4.70 1.29 -2.02
C ALA A 95 5.00 2.73 -2.43
N LYS A 96 6.28 3.15 -2.36
CA LYS A 96 6.68 4.52 -2.67
C LYS A 96 7.02 4.70 -4.14
N ARG A 97 7.64 3.69 -4.76
CA ARG A 97 7.98 3.67 -6.19
C ARG A 97 8.36 2.27 -6.66
N TRP A 98 8.20 2.05 -7.96
CA TRP A 98 8.86 0.98 -8.68
C TRP A 98 10.36 1.24 -8.78
N ILE A 99 11.17 0.22 -8.50
CA ILE A 99 12.61 0.18 -8.78
C ILE A 99 12.82 -0.33 -10.21
N ASN A 100 12.05 -1.34 -10.59
CA ASN A 100 11.91 -1.90 -11.93
C ASN A 100 10.52 -2.55 -12.05
N SER A 101 10.22 -3.25 -13.13
CA SER A 101 8.89 -3.83 -13.38
C SER A 101 8.42 -4.92 -12.41
N HIS A 102 9.29 -5.43 -11.55
CA HIS A 102 8.96 -6.51 -10.61
C HIS A 102 9.41 -6.21 -9.17
N GLU A 103 9.82 -4.98 -8.91
CA GLU A 103 10.46 -4.64 -7.64
C GLU A 103 10.09 -3.25 -7.16
N LEU A 104 9.80 -3.16 -5.87
CA LEU A 104 9.28 -1.96 -5.21
C LEU A 104 10.19 -1.52 -4.08
N PHE A 105 10.27 -0.21 -3.91
CA PHE A 105 10.70 0.38 -2.65
C PHE A 105 9.46 0.63 -1.79
N VAL A 106 9.43 0.00 -0.61
CA VAL A 106 8.26 -0.06 0.27
C VAL A 106 8.63 0.51 1.63
N VAL A 107 7.72 1.25 2.24
CA VAL A 107 7.86 1.78 3.59
C VAL A 107 6.66 1.33 4.41
N LEU A 108 6.93 0.66 5.53
CA LEU A 108 5.97 0.35 6.58
C LEU A 108 6.28 1.27 7.75
N SER A 109 5.33 2.11 8.14
CA SER A 109 5.51 3.05 9.25
C SER A 109 4.26 3.09 10.10
N GLY A 110 4.41 3.48 11.35
CA GLY A 110 3.27 3.52 12.26
C GLY A 110 3.67 3.85 13.68
N HIS A 111 2.69 3.73 14.58
CA HIS A 111 2.91 3.81 16.01
C HIS A 111 1.93 2.91 16.76
N THR A 112 2.20 2.69 18.04
CA THR A 112 1.25 2.11 19.00
C THR A 112 0.48 3.22 19.71
N ASP A 113 -0.78 2.98 20.03
CA ASP A 113 -1.59 3.90 20.86
C ASP A 113 -1.45 3.61 22.36
N GLU A 114 -0.99 2.40 22.69
CA GLU A 114 -0.81 1.96 24.07
C GLU A 114 0.67 2.01 24.50
N PRO A 115 0.95 2.33 25.78
CA PRO A 115 2.30 2.30 26.32
C PRO A 115 3.00 0.93 26.20
N PRO A 116 4.32 0.90 25.90
CA PRO A 116 5.13 2.05 25.55
C PRO A 116 4.75 2.57 24.15
N LEU A 117 4.54 3.88 24.04
CA LEU A 117 4.31 4.53 22.76
C LEU A 117 5.59 4.38 21.94
N ARG A 118 5.49 3.66 20.83
CA ARG A 118 6.64 3.36 19.96
C ARG A 118 6.29 3.69 18.53
N GLY A 119 7.00 4.66 17.98
CA GLY A 119 7.00 4.91 16.55
C GLY A 119 7.91 3.91 15.85
N PHE A 120 7.52 3.45 14.66
CA PHE A 120 8.36 2.59 13.84
C PHE A 120 8.40 3.02 12.38
N THR A 121 9.52 2.73 11.73
CA THR A 121 9.66 2.84 10.28
C THR A 121 10.59 1.74 9.78
N LEU A 122 10.04 0.85 8.95
CA LEU A 122 10.74 -0.21 8.27
C LEU A 122 10.73 0.09 6.77
N ARG A 123 11.89 -0.09 6.13
CA ARG A 123 12.05 0.14 4.69
C ARG A 123 12.45 -1.16 4.03
N TYR A 124 11.81 -1.48 2.92
CA TYR A 124 12.04 -2.72 2.19
C TYR A 124 12.31 -2.48 0.72
N ARG A 125 13.07 -3.41 0.15
CA ARG A 125 13.11 -3.71 -1.26
C ARG A 125 12.35 -5.02 -1.46
N VAL A 126 11.22 -4.97 -2.15
CA VAL A 126 10.33 -6.13 -2.33
C VAL A 126 10.33 -6.52 -3.80
N ASN A 127 10.80 -7.72 -4.10
CA ASN A 127 10.64 -8.35 -5.39
C ASN A 127 9.39 -9.24 -5.37
N LEU A 128 8.52 -9.08 -6.37
CA LEU A 128 7.23 -9.77 -6.42
C LEU A 128 7.32 -11.28 -6.64
N ASN A 129 8.52 -11.81 -6.92
CA ASN A 129 8.79 -13.25 -6.94
C ASN A 129 9.11 -13.83 -5.54
N GLY A 130 8.92 -13.05 -4.48
CA GLY A 130 9.02 -13.51 -3.08
C GLY A 130 10.34 -13.16 -2.39
N HIS A 131 11.26 -12.46 -3.03
CA HIS A 131 12.47 -11.97 -2.36
C HIS A 131 12.21 -10.62 -1.70
N VAL A 132 12.23 -10.60 -0.37
CA VAL A 132 12.05 -9.40 0.45
C VAL A 132 13.36 -9.08 1.16
N GLN A 133 13.83 -7.85 1.04
CA GLN A 133 15.01 -7.37 1.74
C GLN A 133 14.65 -6.18 2.62
N LYS A 134 14.77 -6.35 3.94
CA LYS A 134 14.74 -5.23 4.89
C LYS A 134 16.01 -4.38 4.69
N LEU A 135 15.83 -3.11 4.39
CA LEU A 135 16.91 -2.15 4.14
C LEU A 135 17.29 -1.38 5.41
N SER A 136 16.30 -1.04 6.23
CA SER A 136 16.50 -0.33 7.49
C SER A 136 15.30 -0.51 8.41
N GLN A 137 15.52 -0.43 9.71
CA GLN A 137 14.49 -0.32 10.73
C GLN A 137 14.89 0.79 11.71
N HIS A 138 13.95 1.68 11.99
CA HIS A 138 14.06 2.68 13.04
C HIS A 138 12.86 2.55 13.96
N SER A 139 13.11 2.54 15.26
CA SER A 139 12.10 2.61 16.31
C SER A 139 12.48 3.76 17.25
N GLU A 140 11.59 4.72 17.41
CA GLU A 140 11.73 5.75 18.43
C GLU A 140 11.10 5.19 19.71
N GLU A 141 11.95 4.78 20.66
CA GLU A 141 11.54 4.75 22.06
C GLU A 141 11.66 6.18 22.57
N GLU A 142 10.54 6.80 22.96
CA GLU A 142 10.63 8.04 23.72
C GLU A 142 11.45 7.77 24.99
N ALA A 143 12.59 8.45 25.10
CA ALA A 143 13.37 8.46 26.32
C ALA A 143 12.55 9.17 27.40
N GLN A 144 12.15 8.38 28.41
CA GLN A 144 11.68 8.73 29.77
C GLN A 144 11.32 10.19 30.07
#